data_AF-A0A8H6GVT7-F1
#
_entry.id   AF-A0A8H6GVT7-F1
#
_cell.length_a   1.000
_cell.length_b   1.000
_cell.length_c   1.000
_cell.angle_alpha   90.00
_cell.angle_beta   90.00
_cell.angle_gamma   90.00
#
_symmetry.space_group_name_H-M   'P 1'
#
loop_
_entity.id
_entity.type
_entity.pdbx_description
1 polymer ?
#
loop_
_entity_poly.entity_id
_entity_poly.type
_entity_poly.pdbx_seq_one_letter_code
_entity_poly.pdbx_strand_id
1 'polypeptide(L)'
;MDSVATTKAEADAHLETLRQKRGVGREQPEDVSDQLYKASTHFILELIQNADDNQYDSEIVPSLRLALYNNGGHRYFRSDCNEVGFTFKQLDALTRVGQSTKAATIDNSKSCIGEKGIGFKSVFKVADVVHVASGFYEFKFDRNARIGMILPITSRFPTADRVADHTQFLLELKSQRDYDVIKEELNSIEPDLLLFLRNLDQVHISTRGLNKRCRRKITRFDPRYKGETVKISVHGDAVTSKEYIVHRRIVEKLPPEPQREGVVSSEVVIAFTVDSEATPVFTTQNVFAFLPVDDFGFRVSDPSV
;
A
#
# COMPACT_ATOMS: atom_id res chain seq x y z
N MET A 1 -16.61 -2.34 -15.73
CA MET A 1 -17.09 -1.79 -14.43
C MET A 1 -15.92 -1.15 -13.69
N ASP A 2 -15.12 -0.35 -14.40
CA ASP A 2 -13.96 0.36 -13.82
C ASP A 2 -14.32 1.81 -13.49
N SER A 3 -15.62 2.13 -13.46
CA SER A 3 -16.12 3.41 -13.02
C SER A 3 -16.25 3.47 -11.50
N VAL A 4 -16.12 4.67 -10.95
CA VAL A 4 -16.48 4.99 -9.57
C VAL A 4 -17.98 5.26 -9.47
N ALA A 5 -18.55 5.13 -8.27
CA ALA A 5 -19.94 5.55 -8.04
C ALA A 5 -20.04 7.08 -8.19
N THR A 6 -21.15 7.56 -8.76
CA THR A 6 -21.41 8.99 -9.01
C THR A 6 -22.39 9.60 -8.01
N THR A 7 -23.09 8.77 -7.24
CA THR A 7 -24.01 9.20 -6.19
C THR A 7 -23.95 8.28 -4.98
N LYS A 8 -24.40 8.78 -3.83
CA LYS A 8 -24.55 7.99 -2.60
C LYS A 8 -25.53 6.82 -2.76
N ALA A 9 -26.63 7.06 -3.46
CA ALA A 9 -27.64 6.03 -3.72
C ALA A 9 -27.08 4.87 -4.56
N GLU A 10 -26.26 5.17 -5.57
CA GLU A 10 -25.58 4.16 -6.39
C GLU A 10 -24.58 3.34 -5.57
N ALA A 11 -23.77 4.01 -4.75
CA ALA A 11 -22.82 3.35 -3.85
C ALA A 11 -23.52 2.41 -2.85
N ASP A 12 -24.59 2.90 -2.20
CA ASP A 12 -25.33 2.11 -1.22
C ASP A 12 -26.09 0.94 -1.86
N ALA A 13 -26.66 1.12 -3.06
CA ALA A 13 -27.30 0.05 -3.81
C ALA A 13 -26.31 -1.05 -4.22
N HIS A 14 -25.08 -0.68 -4.57
CA HIS A 14 -24.02 -1.63 -4.87
C HIS A 14 -23.59 -2.43 -3.63
N LEU A 15 -23.41 -1.77 -2.49
CA LEU A 15 -23.11 -2.44 -1.20
C LEU A 15 -24.21 -3.44 -0.83
N GLU A 16 -25.47 -3.07 -0.98
CA GLU A 16 -26.60 -3.96 -0.72
C GLU A 16 -26.62 -5.16 -1.68
N THR A 17 -26.36 -4.92 -2.97
CA THR A 17 -26.24 -5.98 -3.98
C THR A 17 -25.13 -6.98 -3.63
N LEU A 18 -23.98 -6.50 -3.15
CA LEU A 18 -22.88 -7.33 -2.68
C LEU A 18 -23.31 -8.22 -1.51
N ARG A 19 -24.00 -7.65 -0.52
CA ARG A 19 -24.51 -8.38 0.65
C ARG A 19 -25.55 -9.43 0.26
N GLN A 20 -26.49 -9.10 -0.62
CA GLN A 20 -27.52 -10.05 -1.06
C GLN A 20 -26.92 -11.21 -1.85
N LYS A 21 -26.03 -10.93 -2.81
CA LYS A 21 -25.40 -11.96 -3.64
C LYS A 21 -24.50 -12.90 -2.84
N ARG A 22 -23.86 -12.41 -1.77
CA ARG A 22 -22.77 -13.12 -1.08
C ARG A 22 -23.08 -13.51 0.37
N GLY A 23 -24.12 -12.95 0.98
CA GLY A 23 -24.44 -13.13 2.41
C GLY A 23 -25.60 -14.08 2.70
N VAL A 24 -26.47 -14.38 1.74
CA VAL A 24 -27.64 -15.24 1.96
C VAL A 24 -27.19 -16.66 2.33
N GLY A 25 -27.61 -17.13 3.51
CA GLY A 25 -27.40 -18.50 3.98
C GLY A 25 -25.96 -18.87 4.34
N ARG A 26 -25.00 -17.93 4.28
CA ARG A 26 -23.59 -18.23 4.56
C ARG A 26 -23.21 -17.94 6.01
N GLU A 27 -22.22 -18.67 6.49
CA GLU A 27 -21.46 -18.36 7.70
C GLU A 27 -20.09 -17.80 7.31
N GLN A 28 -19.35 -17.29 8.30
CA GLN A 28 -17.99 -16.86 8.05
C GLN A 28 -17.15 -18.10 7.66
N PRO A 29 -16.53 -18.12 6.47
CA PRO A 29 -15.75 -19.26 6.01
C PRO A 29 -14.57 -19.55 6.94
N GLU A 30 -14.35 -20.82 7.29
CA GLU A 30 -13.19 -21.29 8.04
C GLU A 30 -11.86 -20.87 7.37
N ASP A 31 -11.83 -20.90 6.04
CA ASP A 31 -10.70 -20.43 5.22
C ASP A 31 -10.26 -19.00 5.56
N VAL A 32 -11.17 -18.11 5.94
CA VAL A 32 -10.79 -16.73 6.31
C VAL A 32 -10.07 -16.72 7.64
N SER A 33 -10.52 -17.52 8.61
CA SER A 33 -9.81 -17.69 9.89
C SER A 33 -8.43 -18.29 9.69
N ASP A 34 -8.32 -19.36 8.88
CA ASP A 34 -7.03 -20.00 8.57
C ASP A 34 -6.07 -19.10 7.79
N GLN A 35 -6.59 -18.33 6.83
CA GLN A 35 -5.82 -17.33 6.10
C GLN A 35 -5.37 -16.21 7.01
N LEU A 36 -6.19 -15.77 7.97
CA LEU A 36 -5.77 -14.81 8.99
C LEU A 36 -4.64 -15.38 9.83
N TYR A 37 -4.67 -16.66 10.25
CA TYR A 37 -3.52 -17.25 10.96
C TYR A 37 -2.24 -17.20 10.13
N LYS A 38 -2.33 -17.52 8.83
CA LYS A 38 -1.18 -17.56 7.90
C LYS A 38 -0.76 -16.20 7.32
N ALA A 39 -1.59 -15.16 7.44
CA ALA A 39 -1.34 -13.87 6.80
C ALA A 39 -0.07 -13.21 7.34
N SER A 40 0.56 -12.39 6.51
CA SER A 40 1.72 -11.59 6.95
C SER A 40 1.31 -10.64 8.08
N THR A 41 2.24 -10.33 8.99
CA THR A 41 2.07 -9.21 9.93
C THR A 41 2.26 -7.85 9.24
N HIS A 42 2.76 -7.83 8.01
CA HIS A 42 3.12 -6.62 7.28
C HIS A 42 1.96 -5.97 6.52
N PHE A 43 0.80 -5.83 7.15
CA PHE A 43 -0.38 -5.22 6.49
C PHE A 43 -0.14 -3.76 6.08
N ILE A 44 0.79 -3.06 6.76
CA ILE A 44 1.12 -1.66 6.43
C ILE A 44 1.73 -1.56 5.04
N LEU A 45 2.60 -2.50 4.69
CA LEU A 45 3.20 -2.57 3.36
C LEU A 45 2.15 -2.93 2.30
N GLU A 46 1.23 -3.83 2.61
CA GLU A 46 0.11 -4.16 1.72
C GLU A 46 -0.77 -2.92 1.48
N LEU A 47 -0.98 -2.07 2.49
CA LEU A 47 -1.69 -0.79 2.32
C LEU A 47 -0.89 0.20 1.45
N ILE A 48 0.44 0.26 1.60
CA ILE A 48 1.31 1.07 0.74
C ILE A 48 1.22 0.58 -0.71
N GLN A 49 1.25 -0.73 -0.93
CA GLN A 49 1.10 -1.34 -2.26
C GLN A 49 -0.27 -1.03 -2.86
N ASN A 50 -1.35 -1.21 -2.09
CA ASN A 50 -2.70 -0.89 -2.56
C ASN A 50 -2.79 0.58 -2.99
N ALA A 51 -2.21 1.49 -2.21
CA ALA A 51 -2.15 2.89 -2.59
C ALA A 51 -1.25 3.12 -3.82
N ASP A 52 -0.13 2.41 -3.96
CA ASP A 52 0.71 2.52 -5.16
C ASP A 52 0.01 1.99 -6.43
N ASP A 53 -0.85 0.99 -6.31
CA ASP A 53 -1.62 0.42 -7.42
C ASP A 53 -2.87 1.25 -7.79
N ASN A 54 -3.20 2.29 -7.03
CA ASN A 54 -4.36 3.14 -7.27
C ASN A 54 -4.19 4.09 -8.46
N GLN A 55 -5.31 4.67 -8.87
CA GLN A 55 -5.35 5.72 -9.88
C GLN A 55 -5.43 7.10 -9.22
N TYR A 56 -4.63 8.03 -9.74
CA TYR A 56 -4.55 9.40 -9.24
C TYR A 56 -4.86 10.36 -10.38
N ASP A 57 -5.40 11.53 -10.04
CA ASP A 57 -5.53 12.61 -11.00
C ASP A 57 -4.14 13.09 -11.48
N SER A 58 -4.03 13.56 -12.72
CA SER A 58 -2.78 14.05 -13.29
C SER A 58 -2.26 15.33 -12.64
N GLU A 59 -3.12 16.12 -11.98
CA GLU A 59 -2.77 17.42 -11.42
C GLU A 59 -2.37 17.36 -9.94
N ILE A 60 -2.50 16.19 -9.30
CA ILE A 60 -2.16 15.99 -7.89
C ILE A 60 -0.83 15.25 -7.73
N VAL A 61 -0.22 15.40 -6.55
CA VAL A 61 0.90 14.55 -6.16
C VAL A 61 0.33 13.31 -5.45
N PRO A 62 0.52 12.09 -5.99
CA PRO A 62 0.07 10.87 -5.35
C PRO A 62 0.69 10.72 -3.96
N SER A 63 -0.16 10.56 -2.94
CA SER A 63 0.26 10.56 -1.55
C SER A 63 -0.55 9.60 -0.68
N LEU A 64 0.15 9.01 0.28
CA LEU A 64 -0.44 8.18 1.33
C LEU A 64 -0.01 8.71 2.69
N ARG A 65 -0.99 8.98 3.57
CA ARG A 65 -0.75 9.26 4.97
C ARG A 65 -1.10 8.04 5.82
N LEU A 66 -0.22 7.70 6.75
CA LEU A 66 -0.38 6.65 7.75
C LEU A 66 -0.30 7.29 9.13
N ALA A 67 -1.40 7.26 9.89
CA ALA A 67 -1.51 7.88 11.19
C ALA A 67 -1.83 6.84 12.27
N LEU A 68 -1.14 6.92 13.40
CA LEU A 68 -1.36 6.07 14.57
C LEU A 68 -1.54 6.94 15.82
N TYR A 69 -2.72 6.88 16.43
CA TYR A 69 -3.09 7.77 17.52
C TYR A 69 -4.05 7.12 18.53
N ASN A 70 -4.19 7.77 19.69
CA ASN A 70 -5.15 7.40 20.72
C ASN A 70 -6.16 8.53 20.87
N ASN A 71 -7.44 8.18 21.02
CA ASN A 71 -8.50 9.13 21.29
C ASN A 71 -9.52 8.50 22.27
N GLY A 72 -9.79 9.17 23.39
CA GLY A 72 -10.80 8.72 24.36
C GLY A 72 -10.56 7.30 24.93
N GLY A 73 -9.30 6.86 25.05
CA GLY A 73 -8.96 5.50 25.51
C GLY A 73 -8.98 4.43 24.41
N HIS A 74 -9.43 4.78 23.20
CA HIS A 74 -9.38 3.94 22.02
C HIS A 74 -8.13 4.21 21.19
N ARG A 75 -7.75 3.23 20.37
CA ARG A 75 -6.51 3.19 19.60
C ARG A 75 -6.86 3.04 18.13
N TYR A 76 -6.28 3.90 17.31
CA TYR A 76 -6.62 3.96 15.90
C TYR A 76 -5.37 3.96 15.04
N PHE A 77 -5.42 3.16 13.99
CA PHE A 77 -4.57 3.31 12.83
C PHE A 77 -5.43 3.81 11.67
N ARG A 78 -4.97 4.83 10.96
CA ARG A 78 -5.68 5.42 9.82
C ARG A 78 -4.77 5.55 8.62
N SER A 79 -5.24 5.13 7.46
CA SER A 79 -4.61 5.47 6.18
C SER A 79 -5.48 6.46 5.41
N ASP A 80 -4.86 7.46 4.79
CA ASP A 80 -5.51 8.46 3.93
C ASP A 80 -4.77 8.49 2.57
N CYS A 81 -5.44 8.12 1.49
CA CYS A 81 -4.89 8.09 0.13
C CYS A 81 -5.71 9.02 -0.77
N ASN A 82 -5.05 9.98 -1.44
CA ASN A 82 -5.70 10.96 -2.31
C ASN A 82 -5.96 10.43 -3.73
N GLU A 83 -6.31 9.15 -3.86
CA GLU A 83 -6.70 8.55 -5.14
C GLU A 83 -8.11 9.01 -5.60
N VAL A 84 -8.49 8.65 -6.82
CA VAL A 84 -9.82 8.96 -7.39
C VAL A 84 -10.98 8.25 -6.69
N GLY A 85 -10.69 7.17 -5.95
CA GLY A 85 -11.65 6.41 -5.17
C GLY A 85 -12.01 5.06 -5.78
N PHE A 86 -12.76 4.25 -5.02
CA PHE A 86 -13.06 2.88 -5.38
C PHE A 86 -13.96 2.77 -6.60
N THR A 87 -13.46 2.04 -7.58
CA THR A 87 -14.26 1.48 -8.65
C THR A 87 -15.15 0.34 -8.14
N PHE A 88 -16.24 0.06 -8.85
CA PHE A 88 -17.09 -1.10 -8.56
C PHE A 88 -16.28 -2.40 -8.50
N LYS A 89 -15.34 -2.59 -9.44
CA LYS A 89 -14.45 -3.76 -9.51
C LYS A 89 -13.53 -3.89 -8.29
N GLN A 90 -12.92 -2.79 -7.84
CA GLN A 90 -12.07 -2.81 -6.64
C GLN A 90 -12.87 -3.21 -5.39
N LEU A 91 -14.08 -2.67 -5.23
CA LEU A 91 -14.95 -3.02 -4.10
C LEU A 91 -15.45 -4.47 -4.17
N ASP A 92 -15.78 -4.95 -5.38
CA ASP A 92 -16.11 -6.35 -5.65
C ASP A 92 -14.97 -7.29 -5.23
N ALA A 93 -13.72 -6.91 -5.53
CA ALA A 93 -12.51 -7.65 -5.19
C ALA A 93 -12.23 -7.63 -3.67
N LEU A 94 -12.37 -6.47 -3.03
CA LEU A 94 -12.18 -6.27 -1.58
C LEU A 94 -13.11 -7.17 -0.73
N THR A 95 -14.28 -7.51 -1.27
CA THR A 95 -15.34 -8.25 -0.58
C THR A 95 -15.42 -9.72 -1.00
N ARG A 96 -14.45 -10.22 -1.78
CA ARG A 96 -14.41 -11.61 -2.26
C ARG A 96 -13.78 -12.54 -1.21
N VAL A 97 -14.24 -13.79 -1.17
CA VAL A 97 -13.71 -14.86 -0.31
C VAL A 97 -13.17 -15.97 -1.18
N GLY A 98 -11.98 -16.50 -0.86
CA GLY A 98 -11.60 -17.87 -1.25
C GLY A 98 -11.39 -18.14 -2.74
N GLN A 99 -11.56 -17.14 -3.60
CA GLN A 99 -11.08 -17.19 -4.98
C GLN A 99 -10.09 -16.06 -5.15
N SER A 100 -8.84 -16.34 -4.77
CA SER A 100 -7.69 -15.79 -5.50
C SER A 100 -8.03 -15.87 -6.98
N THR A 101 -7.75 -14.83 -7.75
CA THR A 101 -8.07 -14.72 -9.17
C THR A 101 -7.40 -15.84 -9.97
N LYS A 102 -7.91 -17.08 -9.90
CA LYS A 102 -7.67 -18.13 -10.88
C LYS A 102 -8.75 -17.93 -11.93
N ALA A 103 -8.30 -17.43 -13.08
CA ALA A 103 -9.05 -17.06 -14.27
C ALA A 103 -9.62 -15.63 -14.30
N ALA A 104 -9.22 -14.93 -15.38
CA ALA A 104 -9.75 -13.69 -15.94
C ALA A 104 -9.25 -12.36 -15.34
N THR A 105 -8.06 -11.92 -15.76
CA THR A 105 -7.98 -10.79 -16.70
C THR A 105 -6.72 -10.93 -17.56
N ILE A 106 -6.90 -11.44 -18.78
CA ILE A 106 -5.92 -11.24 -19.85
C ILE A 106 -6.10 -9.79 -20.28
N ASP A 107 -5.31 -8.89 -19.73
CA ASP A 107 -4.94 -7.68 -20.47
C ASP A 107 -3.55 -7.21 -20.04
N ASN A 108 -2.80 -6.78 -21.05
CA ASN A 108 -1.35 -6.84 -21.06
C ASN A 108 -0.66 -5.83 -20.11
N SER A 109 0.49 -6.25 -19.58
CA SER A 109 1.66 -5.40 -19.23
C SER A 109 1.69 -4.57 -17.94
N LYS A 110 0.88 -4.87 -16.91
CA LYS A 110 1.11 -4.29 -15.57
C LYS A 110 1.09 -5.37 -14.51
N SER A 111 2.26 -5.70 -13.95
CA SER A 111 2.36 -6.53 -12.76
C SER A 111 1.80 -5.76 -11.57
N CYS A 112 0.48 -5.77 -11.37
CA CYS A 112 -0.14 -5.29 -10.13
C CYS A 112 0.21 -6.30 -9.03
N ILE A 113 1.02 -5.90 -8.07
CA ILE A 113 1.49 -6.79 -6.99
C ILE A 113 0.52 -6.62 -5.83
N GLY A 114 -0.67 -7.17 -6.02
CA GLY A 114 -1.81 -7.13 -5.10
C GLY A 114 -2.92 -8.11 -5.51
N GLU A 115 -2.58 -9.15 -6.26
CA GLU A 115 -3.50 -10.03 -7.02
C GLU A 115 -4.48 -10.87 -6.17
N LYS A 116 -4.42 -10.71 -4.84
CA LYS A 116 -5.25 -11.43 -3.89
C LYS A 116 -5.95 -10.39 -3.02
N GLY A 117 -7.27 -10.24 -3.17
CA GLY A 117 -8.16 -9.52 -2.22
C GLY A 117 -8.13 -10.05 -0.77
N ILE A 118 -7.13 -10.89 -0.46
CA ILE A 118 -6.73 -11.47 0.81
C ILE A 118 -5.87 -10.48 1.61
N GLY A 119 -5.05 -9.64 0.96
CA GLY A 119 -4.13 -8.71 1.64
C GLY A 119 -4.87 -7.81 2.62
N PHE A 120 -5.94 -7.14 2.18
CA PHE A 120 -6.76 -6.31 3.08
C PHE A 120 -7.26 -7.06 4.33
N LYS A 121 -7.49 -8.38 4.29
CA LYS A 121 -8.00 -9.09 5.46
C LYS A 121 -6.96 -9.19 6.58
N SER A 122 -5.66 -9.08 6.29
CA SER A 122 -4.60 -9.12 7.31
C SER A 122 -4.76 -8.06 8.41
N VAL A 123 -5.42 -6.93 8.11
CA VAL A 123 -5.76 -5.87 9.10
C VAL A 123 -6.56 -6.39 10.29
N PHE A 124 -7.32 -7.46 10.09
CA PHE A 124 -8.10 -8.09 11.15
C PHE A 124 -7.22 -8.78 12.19
N LYS A 125 -5.92 -9.02 11.94
CA LYS A 125 -5.01 -9.43 13.02
C LYS A 125 -4.96 -8.42 14.17
N VAL A 126 -5.00 -7.13 13.83
CA VAL A 126 -4.77 -6.02 14.77
C VAL A 126 -6.02 -5.21 15.08
N ALA A 127 -7.09 -5.33 14.28
CA ALA A 127 -8.33 -4.55 14.43
C ALA A 127 -9.59 -5.43 14.53
N ASP A 128 -10.59 -4.95 15.26
CA ASP A 128 -11.94 -5.55 15.34
C ASP A 128 -12.91 -4.94 14.32
N VAL A 129 -12.79 -3.64 14.09
CA VAL A 129 -13.62 -2.87 13.17
C VAL A 129 -12.72 -2.09 12.22
N VAL A 130 -13.11 -2.06 10.94
CA VAL A 130 -12.44 -1.27 9.90
C VAL A 130 -13.48 -0.43 9.20
N HIS A 131 -13.45 0.88 9.43
CA HIS A 131 -14.27 1.84 8.69
C HIS A 131 -13.56 2.19 7.39
N VAL A 132 -14.34 2.31 6.32
CA VAL A 132 -13.84 2.60 4.98
C VAL A 132 -14.66 3.72 4.37
N ALA A 133 -13.97 4.71 3.83
CA ALA A 133 -14.53 5.82 3.09
C ALA A 133 -13.80 5.93 1.74
N SER A 134 -14.53 6.06 0.64
CA SER A 134 -13.93 6.27 -0.67
C SER A 134 -14.96 6.82 -1.65
N GLY A 135 -14.80 8.08 -2.08
CA GLY A 135 -15.85 8.81 -2.79
C GLY A 135 -17.19 8.77 -2.03
N PHE A 136 -18.23 8.28 -2.69
CA PHE A 136 -19.58 8.09 -2.10
C PHE A 136 -19.73 6.83 -1.24
N TYR A 137 -18.75 5.92 -1.24
CA TYR A 137 -18.78 4.75 -0.37
C TYR A 137 -18.43 5.14 1.06
N GLU A 138 -19.30 4.72 1.99
CA GLU A 138 -19.04 4.71 3.42
C GLU A 138 -19.63 3.44 4.00
N PHE A 139 -18.76 2.61 4.55
CA PHE A 139 -19.12 1.32 5.13
C PHE A 139 -18.07 0.91 6.15
N LYS A 140 -18.36 -0.17 6.88
CA LYS A 140 -17.39 -0.83 7.75
C LYS A 140 -17.37 -2.33 7.53
N PHE A 141 -16.26 -2.93 7.91
CA PHE A 141 -16.17 -4.35 8.20
C PHE A 141 -16.05 -4.53 9.71
N ASP A 142 -16.71 -5.54 10.26
CA ASP A 142 -16.87 -5.73 11.69
C ASP A 142 -16.72 -7.22 12.02
N ARG A 143 -15.69 -7.59 12.78
CA ARG A 143 -15.44 -8.98 13.16
C ARG A 143 -16.63 -9.61 13.86
N ASN A 144 -17.33 -8.84 14.68
CA ASN A 144 -18.39 -9.35 15.56
C ASN A 144 -19.73 -9.48 14.82
N ALA A 145 -19.83 -8.94 13.60
CA ALA A 145 -20.99 -9.11 12.76
C ALA A 145 -20.90 -10.40 11.92
N ARG A 146 -22.05 -11.01 11.62
CA ARG A 146 -22.14 -12.20 10.77
C ARG A 146 -21.50 -11.93 9.39
N ILE A 147 -20.45 -12.69 9.07
CA ILE A 147 -19.65 -12.55 7.82
C ILE A 147 -19.04 -11.13 7.69
N GLY A 148 -18.88 -10.41 8.80
CA GLY A 148 -18.58 -8.98 8.79
C GLY A 148 -17.12 -8.62 8.50
N MET A 149 -16.17 -9.58 8.56
CA MET A 149 -14.80 -9.34 8.04
C MET A 149 -14.73 -9.36 6.51
N ILE A 150 -15.80 -9.78 5.83
CA ILE A 150 -15.84 -10.02 4.38
C ILE A 150 -16.86 -9.13 3.70
N LEU A 151 -18.08 -9.05 4.26
CA LEU A 151 -19.17 -8.30 3.66
C LEU A 151 -19.27 -6.91 4.29
N PRO A 152 -19.30 -5.87 3.45
CA PRO A 152 -19.33 -4.50 3.94
C PRO A 152 -20.69 -4.23 4.59
N ILE A 153 -20.70 -3.46 5.67
CA ILE A 153 -21.89 -3.01 6.39
C ILE A 153 -21.98 -1.50 6.18
N THR A 154 -23.04 -1.03 5.54
CA THR A 154 -23.27 0.41 5.36
C THR A 154 -23.20 1.11 6.71
N SER A 155 -22.31 2.09 6.82
CA SER A 155 -22.02 2.79 8.06
C SER A 155 -21.37 4.12 7.69
N ARG A 156 -21.73 5.19 8.40
CA ARG A 156 -21.02 6.47 8.22
C ARG A 156 -19.59 6.34 8.71
N PHE A 157 -18.68 6.99 7.99
CA PHE A 157 -17.30 7.13 8.45
C PHE A 157 -17.25 8.13 9.62
N PRO A 158 -16.45 7.88 10.68
CA PRO A 158 -16.33 8.81 11.79
C PRO A 158 -15.93 10.23 11.35
N THR A 159 -16.81 11.21 11.57
CA THR A 159 -16.66 12.57 11.03
C THR A 159 -15.38 13.27 11.50
N ALA A 160 -14.94 13.00 12.74
CA ALA A 160 -13.70 13.57 13.29
C ALA A 160 -12.44 13.16 12.51
N ASP A 161 -12.50 12.04 11.78
CA ASP A 161 -11.39 11.46 11.03
C ASP A 161 -11.54 11.58 9.52
N ARG A 162 -12.69 12.07 9.03
CA ARG A 162 -12.96 12.14 7.60
C ARG A 162 -12.11 13.24 6.95
N VAL A 163 -11.41 12.86 5.89
CA VAL A 163 -10.72 13.76 4.97
C VAL A 163 -11.48 13.73 3.64
N ALA A 164 -11.79 14.90 3.10
CA ALA A 164 -12.47 15.02 1.82
C ALA A 164 -11.57 14.48 0.69
N ASP A 165 -12.19 13.88 -0.34
CA ASP A 165 -11.51 13.41 -1.55
C ASP A 165 -10.35 12.43 -1.30
N HIS A 166 -10.47 11.60 -0.25
CA HIS A 166 -9.53 10.53 0.06
C HIS A 166 -10.26 9.19 0.16
N THR A 167 -9.58 8.13 -0.27
CA THR A 167 -9.83 6.77 0.20
C THR A 167 -9.18 6.63 1.58
N GLN A 168 -9.99 6.31 2.58
CA GLN A 168 -9.55 6.16 3.96
C GLN A 168 -9.92 4.80 4.52
N PHE A 169 -9.00 4.23 5.29
CA PHE A 169 -9.26 3.12 6.18
C PHE A 169 -8.97 3.58 7.61
N LEU A 170 -9.93 3.36 8.52
CA LEU A 170 -9.78 3.62 9.94
C LEU A 170 -10.00 2.31 10.71
N LEU A 171 -8.92 1.82 11.31
CA LEU A 171 -8.85 0.57 12.05
C LEU A 171 -9.01 0.85 13.53
N GLU A 172 -10.01 0.23 14.16
CA GLU A 172 -10.14 0.19 15.62
C GLU A 172 -9.28 -0.94 16.17
N LEU A 173 -8.15 -0.59 16.78
CA LEU A 173 -7.15 -1.57 17.22
C LEU A 173 -7.58 -2.29 18.50
N LYS A 174 -7.30 -3.60 18.58
CA LYS A 174 -7.76 -4.48 19.67
C LYS A 174 -7.10 -4.16 21.01
N SER A 175 -5.81 -3.80 20.98
CA SER A 175 -5.00 -3.77 22.20
C SER A 175 -3.84 -2.78 22.14
N GLN A 176 -3.24 -2.53 23.30
CA GLN A 176 -1.98 -1.78 23.42
C GLN A 176 -0.84 -2.48 22.70
N ARG A 177 -0.79 -3.82 22.76
CA ARG A 177 0.25 -4.59 22.09
C ARG A 177 0.21 -4.37 20.58
N ASP A 178 -0.97 -4.40 19.96
CA ASP A 178 -1.11 -4.18 18.52
C ASP A 178 -0.72 -2.75 18.14
N TYR A 179 -1.09 -1.76 18.97
CA TYR A 179 -0.66 -0.37 18.79
C TYR A 179 0.87 -0.25 18.79
N ASP A 180 1.56 -0.88 19.75
CA ASP A 180 3.01 -0.78 19.87
C ASP A 180 3.73 -1.48 18.71
N VAL A 181 3.25 -2.65 18.29
CA VAL A 181 3.78 -3.36 17.10
C VAL A 181 3.65 -2.51 15.84
N ILE A 182 2.48 -1.89 15.61
CA ILE A 182 2.25 -1.01 14.47
C ILE A 182 3.15 0.23 14.56
N LYS A 183 3.37 0.77 15.76
CA LYS A 183 4.26 1.91 15.96
C LYS A 183 5.70 1.56 15.57
N GLU A 184 6.20 0.40 15.98
CA GLU A 184 7.53 -0.09 15.62
C GLU A 184 7.65 -0.32 14.11
N GLU A 185 6.65 -0.96 13.50
CA GLU A 185 6.61 -1.18 12.06
C GLU A 185 6.64 0.16 11.29
N LEU A 186 5.79 1.12 11.65
CA LEU A 186 5.78 2.46 11.05
C LEU A 186 7.13 3.18 11.19
N ASN A 187 7.81 3.02 12.32
CA ASN A 187 9.13 3.62 12.54
C ASN A 187 10.22 2.97 11.68
N SER A 188 10.11 1.66 11.40
CA SER A 188 11.06 0.93 10.55
C SER A 188 10.92 1.20 9.05
N ILE A 189 9.86 1.88 8.62
CA ILE A 189 9.64 2.20 7.19
C ILE A 189 10.74 3.13 6.68
N GLU A 190 11.62 2.61 5.84
CA GLU A 190 12.69 3.38 5.22
C GLU A 190 12.18 4.25 4.05
N PRO A 191 12.61 5.52 3.93
CA PRO A 191 12.25 6.38 2.81
C PRO A 191 12.58 5.78 1.43
N ASP A 192 13.63 4.96 1.40
CA ASP A 192 14.21 4.34 0.21
C ASP A 192 13.23 3.37 -0.48
N LEU A 193 12.16 2.92 0.21
CA LEU A 193 11.06 2.16 -0.40
C LEU A 193 10.44 2.89 -1.60
N LEU A 194 10.44 4.23 -1.58
CA LEU A 194 9.88 5.04 -2.66
C LEU A 194 10.62 4.81 -3.99
N LEU A 195 11.84 4.27 -4.01
CA LEU A 195 12.54 3.92 -5.25
C LEU A 195 11.78 2.86 -6.07
N PHE A 196 11.05 1.98 -5.39
CA PHE A 196 10.41 0.79 -5.96
C PHE A 196 8.92 0.97 -6.23
N LEU A 197 8.31 2.03 -5.69
CA LEU A 197 6.92 2.38 -5.97
C LEU A 197 6.77 2.95 -7.39
N ARG A 198 5.59 2.84 -7.98
CA ARG A 198 5.33 3.28 -9.36
C ARG A 198 4.61 4.60 -9.41
N ASN A 199 3.52 4.74 -8.66
CA ASN A 199 2.65 5.91 -8.70
C ASN A 199 2.81 6.78 -7.46
N LEU A 200 3.00 6.21 -6.27
CA LEU A 200 3.13 6.96 -5.03
C LEU A 200 4.44 7.78 -4.99
N ASP A 201 4.30 9.09 -4.84
CA ASP A 201 5.42 10.01 -4.71
C ASP A 201 5.65 10.49 -3.28
N GLN A 202 4.64 10.38 -2.41
CA GLN A 202 4.72 10.81 -1.02
C GLN A 202 4.15 9.77 -0.06
N VAL A 203 4.88 9.54 1.03
CA VAL A 203 4.38 8.78 2.19
C VAL A 203 4.59 9.63 3.44
N HIS A 204 3.50 9.86 4.17
CA HIS A 204 3.49 10.64 5.41
C HIS A 204 3.17 9.72 6.58
N ILE A 205 4.07 9.62 7.55
CA ILE A 205 3.91 8.81 8.77
C ILE A 205 3.76 9.74 9.96
N SER A 206 2.69 9.53 10.73
CA SER A 206 2.34 10.35 11.89
C SER A 206 1.99 9.46 13.08
N THR A 207 2.87 9.40 14.08
CA THR A 207 2.63 8.68 15.35
C THR A 207 2.89 9.62 16.53
N ARG A 208 2.60 9.17 17.76
CA ARG A 208 3.01 9.93 18.96
C ARG A 208 4.54 9.98 19.05
N GLY A 209 5.08 11.16 18.74
CA GLY A 209 6.53 11.45 18.80
C GLY A 209 7.26 11.30 17.46
N LEU A 210 6.56 10.93 16.37
CA LEU A 210 7.14 10.91 15.03
C LEU A 210 6.19 11.59 14.04
N ASN A 211 6.70 12.56 13.30
CA ASN A 211 6.01 13.13 12.16
C ASN A 211 7.00 13.25 11.01
N LYS A 212 6.88 12.37 10.02
CA LYS A 212 7.86 12.19 8.95
C LYS A 212 7.15 12.13 7.61
N ARG A 213 7.48 13.05 6.70
CA ARG A 213 7.02 13.04 5.32
C ARG A 213 8.16 12.72 4.38
N CYS A 214 8.10 11.56 3.76
CA CYS A 214 9.00 11.14 2.68
C CYS A 214 8.42 11.59 1.34
N ARG A 215 9.26 12.17 0.50
CA ARG A 215 8.89 12.56 -0.86
C ARG A 215 9.96 12.13 -1.84
N ARG A 216 9.52 11.54 -2.95
CA ARG A 216 10.33 11.26 -4.12
C ARG A 216 10.17 12.35 -5.17
N LYS A 217 11.27 12.65 -5.86
CA LYS A 217 11.28 13.44 -7.10
C LYS A 217 12.11 12.69 -8.14
N ILE A 218 11.51 12.39 -9.28
CA ILE A 218 12.18 11.71 -10.40
C ILE A 218 12.56 12.74 -11.46
N THR A 219 13.80 12.67 -11.93
CA THR A 219 14.31 13.41 -13.08
C THR A 219 14.67 12.39 -14.15
N ARG A 220 13.86 12.29 -15.22
CA ARG A 220 14.03 11.25 -16.25
C ARG A 220 15.32 11.37 -17.06
N PHE A 221 15.87 12.59 -17.13
CA PHE A 221 17.15 12.84 -17.76
C PHE A 221 17.90 13.92 -16.99
N ASP A 222 18.91 13.52 -16.25
CA ASP A 222 19.86 14.42 -15.60
C ASP A 222 21.09 14.59 -16.50
N PRO A 223 21.41 15.80 -16.96
CA PRO A 223 22.58 16.05 -17.81
C PRO A 223 23.91 15.61 -17.19
N ARG A 224 24.02 15.57 -15.84
CA ARG A 224 25.23 15.15 -15.13
C ARG A 224 25.52 13.66 -15.34
N TYR A 225 24.48 12.83 -15.37
CA TYR A 225 24.60 11.36 -15.40
C TYR A 225 24.10 10.74 -16.70
N LYS A 226 23.49 11.54 -17.59
CA LYS A 226 22.85 11.09 -18.84
C LYS A 226 21.82 9.97 -18.62
N GLY A 227 21.06 10.05 -17.53
CA GLY A 227 20.12 9.01 -17.12
C GLY A 227 19.09 9.50 -16.10
N GLU A 228 18.28 8.58 -15.58
CA GLU A 228 17.29 8.87 -14.55
C GLU A 228 18.00 9.12 -13.20
N THR A 229 17.62 10.20 -12.53
CA THR A 229 17.97 10.42 -11.12
C THR A 229 16.72 10.50 -10.27
N VAL A 230 16.84 10.01 -9.05
CA VAL A 230 15.78 10.08 -8.05
C VAL A 230 16.30 10.75 -6.80
N LYS A 231 15.59 11.78 -6.34
CA LYS A 231 15.86 12.43 -5.06
C LYS A 231 14.79 12.05 -4.07
N ILE A 232 15.19 11.47 -2.94
CA ILE A 232 14.29 11.18 -1.80
C ILE A 232 14.59 12.18 -0.70
N SER A 233 13.58 12.93 -0.31
CA SER A 233 13.66 13.94 0.76
C SER A 233 12.78 13.51 1.92
N VAL A 234 13.31 13.65 3.13
CA VAL A 234 12.60 13.35 4.38
C VAL A 234 12.43 14.65 5.14
N HIS A 235 11.18 15.01 5.41
CA HIS A 235 10.82 16.15 6.24
C HIS A 235 10.32 15.65 7.59
N GLY A 236 11.14 15.79 8.62
CA GLY A 236 10.78 15.57 10.03
C GLY A 236 11.35 16.70 10.89
N ASP A 237 12.02 16.35 11.99
CA ASP A 237 12.72 17.33 12.84
C ASP A 237 13.84 18.07 12.08
N ALA A 238 14.53 17.35 11.21
CA ALA A 238 15.46 17.89 10.23
C ALA A 238 15.00 17.52 8.82
N VAL A 239 15.38 18.34 7.84
CA VAL A 239 15.20 18.01 6.43
C VAL A 239 16.48 17.36 5.94
N THR A 240 16.36 16.10 5.49
CA THR A 240 17.46 15.36 4.87
C THR A 240 17.06 14.93 3.46
N SER A 241 18.05 14.69 2.60
CA SER A 241 17.79 14.13 1.29
C SER A 241 18.93 13.26 0.80
N LYS A 242 18.60 12.21 0.06
CA LYS A 242 19.53 11.37 -0.69
C LYS A 242 19.22 11.47 -2.19
N GLU A 243 20.26 11.45 -3.01
CA GLU A 243 20.15 11.42 -4.47
C GLU A 243 20.67 10.07 -4.98
N TYR A 244 20.00 9.54 -6.00
CA TYR A 244 20.28 8.25 -6.59
C TYR A 244 20.37 8.37 -8.11
N ILE A 245 21.34 7.69 -8.72
CA ILE A 245 21.34 7.35 -10.14
C ILE A 245 20.56 6.04 -10.28
N VAL A 246 19.54 6.02 -11.12
CA VAL A 246 18.63 4.86 -11.24
C VAL A 246 18.71 4.25 -12.63
N HIS A 247 18.89 2.94 -12.67
CA HIS A 247 18.82 2.13 -13.88
C HIS A 247 17.66 1.15 -13.77
N ARG A 248 16.75 1.21 -14.74
CA ARG A 248 15.59 0.33 -14.85
C ARG A 248 15.76 -0.57 -16.05
N ARG A 249 15.51 -1.86 -15.88
CA ARG A 249 15.52 -2.83 -16.97
C ARG A 249 14.38 -3.81 -16.84
N ILE A 250 13.59 -3.96 -17.91
CA ILE A 250 12.62 -5.04 -18.01
C ILE A 250 13.40 -6.31 -18.37
N VAL A 251 13.34 -7.29 -17.49
CA VAL A 251 13.82 -8.66 -17.74
C VAL A 251 12.64 -9.45 -18.28
N GLU A 252 12.80 -9.99 -19.48
CA GLU A 252 11.82 -10.82 -20.15
C GLU A 252 12.16 -12.30 -20.01
N LYS A 253 11.22 -13.17 -20.43
CA LYS A 253 11.37 -14.63 -20.45
C LYS A 253 11.66 -15.21 -19.05
N LEU A 254 10.96 -14.70 -18.06
CA LEU A 254 11.02 -15.26 -16.71
C LEU A 254 10.55 -16.73 -16.71
N PRO A 255 11.15 -17.59 -15.87
CA PRO A 255 10.72 -18.98 -15.74
C PRO A 255 9.27 -19.04 -15.26
N PRO A 256 8.50 -20.07 -15.65
CA PRO A 256 7.14 -20.27 -15.16
C PRO A 256 7.15 -20.43 -13.63
N GLU A 257 6.42 -19.56 -12.93
CA GLU A 257 6.21 -19.63 -11.49
C GLU A 257 4.74 -19.99 -11.25
N PRO A 258 4.43 -21.18 -10.68
CA PRO A 258 3.05 -21.60 -10.40
C PRO A 258 2.25 -20.60 -9.55
N GLN A 259 2.93 -19.79 -8.74
CA GLN A 259 2.27 -18.76 -7.93
C GLN A 259 2.00 -17.45 -8.69
N ARG A 260 2.53 -17.30 -9.92
CA ARG A 260 2.43 -16.11 -10.77
C ARG A 260 2.23 -16.51 -12.24
N GLU A 261 1.21 -17.33 -12.51
CA GLU A 261 0.88 -17.79 -13.86
C GLU A 261 0.68 -16.60 -14.81
N GLY A 262 1.35 -16.62 -15.97
CA GLY A 262 1.26 -15.58 -17.00
C GLY A 262 2.25 -14.41 -16.84
N VAL A 263 3.00 -14.33 -15.74
CA VAL A 263 4.05 -13.32 -15.57
C VAL A 263 5.32 -13.76 -16.30
N VAL A 264 5.57 -13.17 -17.47
CA VAL A 264 6.73 -13.49 -18.32
C VAL A 264 7.84 -12.44 -18.27
N SER A 265 7.61 -11.31 -17.59
CA SER A 265 8.59 -10.25 -17.43
C SER A 265 8.47 -9.55 -16.07
N SER A 266 9.58 -8.93 -15.62
CA SER A 266 9.63 -8.10 -14.42
C SER A 266 10.61 -6.96 -14.63
N GLU A 267 10.32 -5.79 -14.05
CA GLU A 267 11.30 -4.72 -13.94
C GLU A 267 12.31 -5.04 -12.84
N VAL A 268 13.59 -4.81 -13.12
CA VAL A 268 14.68 -4.78 -12.17
C VAL A 268 15.18 -3.34 -12.08
N VAL A 269 15.26 -2.83 -10.87
CA VAL A 269 15.72 -1.47 -10.57
C VAL A 269 17.00 -1.54 -9.75
N ILE A 270 18.03 -0.85 -10.21
CA ILE A 270 19.29 -0.66 -9.47
C ILE A 270 19.45 0.84 -9.24
N ALA A 271 19.70 1.24 -8.00
CA ALA A 271 19.89 2.62 -7.59
C ALA A 271 21.23 2.78 -6.88
N PHE A 272 22.03 3.75 -7.33
CA PHE A 272 23.33 4.07 -6.73
C PHE A 272 23.29 5.44 -6.06
N THR A 273 23.60 5.49 -4.77
CA THR A 273 23.66 6.75 -4.01
C THR A 273 24.83 7.62 -4.46
N VAL A 274 24.59 8.91 -4.60
CA VAL A 274 25.60 9.93 -4.99
C VAL A 274 25.64 11.08 -3.99
N ASP A 275 26.81 11.70 -3.86
CA ASP A 275 27.01 12.90 -3.05
C ASP A 275 26.63 14.18 -3.81
N SER A 276 26.87 15.35 -3.20
CA SER A 276 26.55 16.66 -3.79
C SER A 276 27.35 16.96 -5.06
N GLU A 277 28.52 16.34 -5.21
CA GLU A 277 29.43 16.51 -6.35
C GLU A 277 29.23 15.42 -7.41
N ALA A 278 28.12 14.68 -7.34
CA ALA A 278 27.80 13.62 -8.28
C ALA A 278 28.75 12.41 -8.23
N THR A 279 29.45 12.22 -7.11
CA THR A 279 30.37 11.10 -6.92
C THR A 279 29.64 9.93 -6.25
N PRO A 280 29.81 8.67 -6.73
CA PRO A 280 29.24 7.50 -6.08
C PRO A 280 29.70 7.38 -4.64
N VAL A 281 28.76 7.14 -3.72
CA VAL A 281 29.09 6.93 -2.30
C VAL A 281 29.40 5.46 -2.07
N PHE A 282 30.68 5.13 -1.87
CA PHE A 282 31.16 3.77 -1.64
C PHE A 282 30.98 3.35 -0.18
N THR A 283 29.76 2.96 0.17
CA THR A 283 29.41 2.37 1.49
C THR A 283 28.54 1.13 1.27
N THR A 284 28.35 0.31 2.31
CA THR A 284 27.35 -0.76 2.25
C THR A 284 25.96 -0.13 2.10
N GLN A 285 25.09 -0.75 1.32
CA GLN A 285 23.76 -0.24 1.01
C GLN A 285 22.77 -1.40 1.15
N ASN A 286 21.60 -1.13 1.71
CA ASN A 286 20.53 -2.10 1.77
C ASN A 286 20.14 -2.54 0.34
N VAL A 287 20.02 -3.85 0.13
CA VAL A 287 19.38 -4.39 -1.07
C VAL A 287 17.91 -4.58 -0.77
N PHE A 288 17.08 -4.14 -1.70
CA PHE A 288 15.64 -4.21 -1.55
C PHE A 288 15.04 -5.12 -2.63
N ALA A 289 14.15 -6.01 -2.21
CA ALA A 289 13.18 -6.68 -3.07
C ALA A 289 11.81 -6.24 -2.57
N PHE A 290 11.46 -4.98 -2.84
CA PHE A 290 10.36 -4.23 -2.24
C PHE A 290 10.51 -3.96 -0.73
N LEU A 291 10.94 -4.97 0.04
CA LEU A 291 11.44 -4.85 1.41
C LEU A 291 12.97 -4.90 1.44
N PRO A 292 13.63 -4.32 2.47
CA PRO A 292 15.04 -4.60 2.72
C PRO A 292 15.21 -6.11 2.87
N VAL A 293 16.04 -6.72 2.02
CA VAL A 293 16.34 -8.15 2.04
C VAL A 293 17.51 -8.40 2.99
N ASP A 294 18.58 -7.62 2.83
CA ASP A 294 19.78 -7.65 3.67
C ASP A 294 20.66 -6.42 3.36
N ASP A 295 21.67 -6.18 4.19
CA ASP A 295 22.73 -5.21 3.90
C ASP A 295 23.83 -5.88 3.05
N PHE A 296 23.94 -5.48 1.78
CA PHE A 296 25.00 -5.97 0.90
C PHE A 296 25.84 -4.81 0.39
N GLY A 297 27.16 -4.90 0.59
CA GLY A 297 28.10 -3.97 -0.02
C GLY A 297 28.54 -4.44 -1.41
N PHE A 298 28.44 -3.58 -2.41
CA PHE A 298 29.27 -3.71 -3.60
C PHE A 298 30.70 -3.31 -3.25
N ARG A 299 31.58 -4.29 -3.04
CA ARG A 299 33.03 -4.04 -2.98
C ARG A 299 33.54 -3.85 -4.41
N VAL A 300 33.55 -2.62 -4.88
CA VAL A 300 34.23 -2.29 -6.14
C VAL A 300 35.71 -2.19 -5.81
N SER A 301 36.52 -3.13 -6.31
CA SER A 301 37.98 -2.98 -6.30
C SER A 301 38.33 -1.78 -7.16
N ASP A 302 39.06 -0.82 -6.59
CA ASP A 302 39.63 0.30 -7.33
C ASP A 302 40.43 -0.27 -8.52
N PRO A 303 40.11 0.10 -9.78
CA PRO A 303 40.90 -0.33 -10.94
C PRO A 303 42.35 0.18 -10.91
N SER A 304 42.70 1.00 -9.92
CA SER A 304 44.05 1.51 -9.65
C SER A 304 44.91 0.61 -8.75
N VAL A 305 44.43 -0.56 -8.32
CA VAL A 305 45.17 -1.53 -7.47
C VAL A 305 45.24 -2.90 -8.12
#